data_AF-A0A7W0SEB7-F1
#
_entry.id   AF-A0A7W0SEB7-F1
#
_cell.length_a   1.000
_cell.length_b   1.000
_cell.length_c   1.000
_cell.angle_alpha   90.00
_cell.angle_beta   90.00
_cell.angle_gamma   90.00
#
_symmetry.space_group_name_H-M   'P 1'
#
loop_
_entity.id
_entity.type
_entity.pdbx_description
1 polymer ?
#
loop_
_entity_poly.entity_id
_entity_poly.type
_entity_poly.pdbx_seq_one_letter_code
_entity_poly.pdbx_strand_id
1 'polypeptide(L)' 'LKREPANKHDARAIMILDESGNHLGYVPRAKNEALAHLMDAGKLLVGRLESKDWQGDWLKADIRIFLRDF' A
#
# COMPACT_ATOMS: atom_id res chain seq x y z
N LEU A 1 3.29 1.28 -4.79
CA LEU A 1 2.95 1.87 -3.46
C LEU A 1 3.54 3.27 -3.40
N LYS A 2 2.85 4.22 -2.76
CA LYS A 2 3.32 5.61 -2.65
C LYS A 2 3.18 6.12 -1.21
N ARG A 3 4.26 6.67 -0.64
CA ARG A 3 4.22 7.30 0.69
C ARG A 3 3.45 8.62 0.66
N GLU A 4 2.71 8.88 1.73
CA GLU A 4 2.01 10.14 1.96
C GLU A 4 2.28 10.66 3.39
N PRO A 5 3.49 11.17 3.69
CA PRO A 5 3.87 11.58 5.04
C PRO A 5 3.10 12.81 5.55
N ALA A 6 2.52 13.60 4.64
CA ALA A 6 1.74 14.80 4.97
C ALA A 6 0.24 14.50 5.23
N ASN A 7 -0.17 13.24 5.27
CA ASN A 7 -1.55 12.87 5.55
C ASN A 7 -1.94 13.30 6.97
N LYS A 8 -3.03 14.07 7.09
CA LYS A 8 -3.47 14.69 8.35
C LYS A 8 -3.95 13.68 9.41
N HIS A 9 -4.31 12.47 9.00
CA HIS A 9 -4.87 11.44 9.87
C HIS A 9 -3.84 10.36 10.26
N ASP A 10 -2.86 10.12 9.39
CA ASP A 10 -1.82 9.11 9.57
C ASP A 10 -0.53 9.45 8.82
N ALA A 11 0.50 9.92 9.52
CA ALA A 11 1.81 10.23 8.94
C ALA A 11 2.51 9.01 8.28
N ARG A 12 2.05 7.78 8.58
CA ARG A 12 2.56 6.53 8.00
C ARG A 12 1.71 6.06 6.82
N ALA A 13 0.80 6.90 6.30
CA ALA A 13 -0.04 6.56 5.18
C ALA A 13 0.79 6.12 3.96
N ILE A 14 0.34 5.01 3.37
CA ILE A 14 0.88 4.44 2.13
C ILE A 14 -0.31 4.20 1.20
N MET A 15 -0.36 4.94 0.10
CA MET A 15 -1.33 4.75 -0.96
C MET A 15 -0.99 3.51 -1.79
N ILE A 16 -2.02 2.76 -2.10
CA ILE A 16 -2.04 1.68 -3.07
C ILE A 16 -2.55 2.28 -4.38
N LEU A 17 -1.68 2.30 -5.38
CA LEU A 17 -1.98 2.78 -6.72
C LEU A 17 -1.85 1.62 -7.69
N ASP A 18 -2.70 1.58 -8.72
CA ASP A 18 -2.47 0.72 -9.88
C ASP A 18 -1.35 1.27 -10.79
N GLU A 19 -1.01 0.54 -11.84
CA GLU A 19 0.05 0.93 -12.78
C GLU A 19 -0.28 2.20 -13.58
N SER A 20 -1.58 2.55 -13.70
CA SER A 20 -2.05 3.78 -14.32
C SER A 20 -2.09 4.97 -13.34
N GLY A 21 -1.78 4.74 -12.06
CA GLY A 21 -1.81 5.74 -10.99
C GLY A 21 -3.18 5.92 -10.34
N ASN A 22 -4.17 5.09 -10.63
CA ASN A 22 -5.48 5.17 -9.98
C ASN A 22 -5.36 4.73 -8.52
N HIS A 23 -6.01 5.47 -7.63
CA HIS A 23 -6.00 5.20 -6.20
C HIS A 23 -6.97 4.08 -5.84
N LEU A 24 -6.43 2.96 -5.36
CA LEU A 24 -7.20 1.79 -4.93
C LEU A 24 -7.52 1.82 -3.43
N GLY A 25 -6.79 2.62 -2.65
CA GLY A 25 -6.96 2.75 -1.21
C GLY A 25 -5.62 2.84 -0.48
N TYR A 26 -5.64 2.56 0.82
CA TYR A 26 -4.48 2.65 1.69
C TYR A 26 -4.08 1.29 2.27
N VAL A 27 -2.78 1.14 2.55
CA VAL A 27 -2.32 0.07 3.45
C VAL A 27 -2.95 0.28 4.83
N PRO A 28 -3.55 -0.74 5.45
CA PRO A 28 -4.16 -0.61 6.77
C PRO A 28 -3.17 -0.06 7.80
N ARG A 29 -3.62 0.90 8.62
CA ARG A 29 -2.79 1.56 9.66
C ARG A 29 -2.11 0.58 10.60
N ALA A 30 -2.77 -0.52 10.94
CA ALA A 30 -2.20 -1.57 11.80
C ALA A 30 -0.99 -2.30 11.20
N LYS A 31 -0.73 -2.17 9.89
CA LYS A 31 0.32 -2.88 9.15
C LYS A 31 1.30 -1.95 8.42
N ASN A 32 1.08 -0.64 8.46
CA ASN A 32 1.84 0.30 7.64
C ASN A 32 3.17 0.75 8.26
N GLU A 33 3.39 0.56 9.57
CA GLU A 33 4.57 1.09 10.27
C GLU A 33 5.90 0.56 9.70
N ALA A 34 6.08 -0.76 9.64
CA ALA A 34 7.30 -1.35 9.10
C ALA A 34 7.52 -0.98 7.63
N LEU A 35 6.46 -0.97 6.84
CA LEU A 35 6.51 -0.62 5.42
C LEU A 35 6.87 0.87 5.23
N ALA A 36 6.32 1.75 6.05
CA ALA A 36 6.60 3.18 6.00
C ALA A 36 8.06 3.46 6.32
N HIS A 37 8.61 2.83 7.36
CA HIS A 37 10.02 2.98 7.71
C HIS A 37 10.96 2.48 6.59
N LEU A 38 10.63 1.36 5.95
CA LEU A 38 11.41 0.88 4.80
C LEU A 38 11.39 1.90 3.65
N MET A 39 10.21 2.41 3.29
CA MET A 39 10.09 3.41 2.23
C MET A 39 10.79 4.73 2.58
N ASP A 40 10.70 5.17 3.84
CA ASP A 40 11.38 6.38 4.34
C ASP A 40 12.90 6.21 4.35
N ALA A 41 13.41 4.98 4.50
CA ALA A 41 14.82 4.63 4.34
C ALA A 41 15.26 4.46 2.86
N GLY A 42 14.38 4.78 1.90
CA GLY A 42 14.67 4.72 0.46
C GLY A 42 14.48 3.33 -0.16
N LYS A 43 13.91 2.36 0.57
CA LYS A 43 13.63 1.03 0.01
C LYS A 43 12.40 1.04 -0.89
N LEU A 44 12.50 0.35 -2.03
CA LEU A 44 11.41 0.24 -2.98
C LEU A 44 10.48 -0.91 -2.61
N LEU A 45 9.22 -0.60 -2.31
CA LEU A 45 8.18 -1.58 -2.06
C LEU A 45 7.20 -1.66 -3.24
N VAL A 46 6.90 -2.88 -3.68
CA VAL A 46 5.93 -3.17 -4.73
C VAL A 46 4.82 -4.07 -4.17
N GLY A 47 3.59 -3.81 -4.60
CA GLY A 47 2.44 -4.66 -4.26
C GLY A 47 2.06 -5.50 -5.47
N ARG A 48 1.76 -6.78 -5.25
CA ARG A 48 1.15 -7.65 -6.25
C ARG A 48 -0.24 -8.05 -5.76
N LEU A 49 -1.24 -7.89 -6.62
CA LEU A 49 -2.56 -8.43 -6.37
C LEU A 49 -2.52 -9.96 -6.53
N GLU A 50 -2.83 -10.70 -5.48
CA GLU A 50 -2.88 -12.16 -5.47
C GLU A 50 -4.29 -12.66 -5.85
N SER A 51 -5.32 -12.07 -5.23
CA SER A 51 -6.72 -12.35 -5.53
C SER A 51 -7.58 -11.11 -5.32
N LYS A 52 -8.72 -11.08 -6.01
CA LYS A 52 -9.78 -10.10 -5.78
C LYS A 52 -11.14 -10.77 -5.88
N ASP A 53 -11.99 -10.54 -4.90
CA ASP A 53 -13.32 -11.15 -4.82
C ASP A 53 -14.33 -10.13 -4.33
N TRP A 54 -15.48 -10.05 -4.99
CA TRP A 54 -16.60 -9.24 -4.53
C TRP A 54 -17.30 -9.95 -3.36
N GLN A 55 -17.57 -9.20 -2.30
CA GLN A 55 -18.25 -9.64 -1.09
C GLN A 55 -19.46 -8.73 -0.88
N GLY A 56 -20.57 -9.06 -1.56
CA GLY A 56 -21.70 -8.12 -1.67
C GLY A 56 -21.25 -6.84 -2.38
N ASP A 57 -21.35 -5.71 -1.69
CA ASP A 57 -21.09 -4.39 -2.26
C ASP A 57 -19.63 -3.91 -2.09
N TRP A 58 -18.73 -4.74 -1.54
CA TRP A 58 -17.31 -4.39 -1.38
C TRP A 58 -16.37 -5.37 -2.07
N LEU A 59 -15.25 -4.85 -2.59
CA LEU A 59 -14.20 -5.65 -3.22
C LEU A 59 -13.14 -5.99 -2.17
N LYS A 60 -12.99 -7.28 -1.86
CA LYS A 60 -11.85 -7.79 -1.10
C LYS A 60 -10.67 -7.97 -2.04
N ALA A 61 -9.55 -7.32 -1.75
CA ALA A 61 -8.31 -7.48 -2.49
C ALA A 61 -7.22 -8.02 -1.56
N ASP A 62 -6.63 -9.16 -1.90
CA ASP A 62 -5.48 -9.70 -1.21
C ASP A 62 -4.22 -9.26 -1.96
N ILE A 63 -3.42 -8.42 -1.33
CA ILE A 63 -2.22 -7.84 -1.92
C ILE A 63 -1.02 -8.29 -1.11
N ARG A 64 -0.05 -8.89 -1.79
CA ARG A 64 1.24 -9.24 -1.21
C ARG A 64 2.25 -8.13 -1.49
N ILE A 65 2.95 -7.69 -0.45
CA ILE A 65 3.96 -6.64 -0.53
C ILE A 65 5.34 -7.28 -0.60
N PHE A 66 6.15 -6.81 -1.54
CA PHE A 66 7.53 -7.25 -1.75
C PHE A 66 8.48 -6.06 -1.62
N LEU A 67 9.61 -6.31 -0.99
CA LEU A 67 10.77 -5.43 -1.04
C LEU A 67 11.57 -5.75 -2.30
N ARG A 68 11.84 -4.74 -3.12
CA ARG A 68 12.71 -4.86 -4.28
C ARG A 68 14.09 -4.32 -3.92
N ASP A 69 15.01 -5.23 -3.64
CA ASP A 69 16.45 -4.94 -3.53
C ASP A 69 17.11 -5.30 -4.88
N PHE A 70 18.13 -4.51 -5.27
CA PHE A 70 18.93 -4.73 -6.47
C PHE A 70 20.31 -5.26 -6.11
#